data_AF-A0A0Q6VE47-F1
#
_entry.id   AF-A0A0Q6VE47-F1
#
_cell.length_a   1.000
_cell.length_b   1.000
_cell.length_c   1.000
_cell.angle_alpha   90.00
_cell.angle_beta   90.00
_cell.angle_gamma   90.00
#
_symmetry.space_group_name_H-M   'P 1'
#
loop_
_entity.id
_entity.type
_entity.pdbx_description
1 polymer ?
#
loop_
_entity_poly.entity_id
_entity_poly.type
_entity_poly.pdbx_seq_one_letter_code
_entity_poly.pdbx_strand_id
1 'polypeptide(L)'
;MPRGVTPSSGGSGKRPTMPGVDELFRATAPAPAAEESDTGAAVAASGRVKHDEKMTVYVTAAELLAVEQARLKLRSELGRSVDRGRFVRAALAVALADLEARGTDSDVARRLSES
;
A
#
# COMPACT_ATOMS: atom_id res chain seq x y z
N MET A 1 -24.52 -19.70 -63.44
CA MET A 1 -23.25 -20.09 -62.82
C MET A 1 -22.80 -19.00 -61.83
N PRO A 2 -23.13 -19.08 -60.53
CA PRO A 2 -22.52 -18.22 -59.52
C PRO A 2 -21.33 -18.92 -58.83
N ARG A 3 -20.17 -18.25 -58.75
CA ARG A 3 -18.99 -18.72 -58.03
C ARG A 3 -19.08 -18.32 -56.55
N GLY A 4 -19.14 -19.30 -55.66
CA GLY A 4 -19.01 -19.09 -54.22
C GLY A 4 -17.54 -18.92 -53.81
N VAL A 5 -17.26 -17.86 -53.06
CA VAL A 5 -15.97 -17.64 -52.39
C VAL A 5 -16.01 -18.33 -51.03
N THR A 6 -15.10 -19.27 -50.80
CA THR A 6 -14.81 -19.83 -49.48
C THR A 6 -13.77 -18.95 -48.76
N PRO A 7 -13.98 -18.51 -47.51
CA PRO A 7 -12.89 -17.93 -46.75
C PRO A 7 -11.97 -19.03 -46.20
N SER A 8 -10.69 -18.83 -46.47
CA SER A 8 -9.54 -19.62 -46.02
C SER A 8 -9.40 -19.59 -44.49
N SER A 9 -9.29 -20.76 -43.88
CA SER A 9 -8.89 -20.95 -42.48
C SER A 9 -7.42 -20.59 -42.30
N GLY A 10 -7.12 -19.61 -41.44
CA GLY A 10 -5.75 -19.30 -41.05
C GLY A 10 -5.69 -18.45 -39.79
N GLY A 11 -4.98 -18.95 -38.78
CA GLY A 11 -4.52 -18.15 -37.64
C GLY A 11 -5.14 -18.52 -36.30
N SER A 12 -4.60 -19.55 -35.66
CA SER A 12 -4.77 -19.86 -34.24
C SER A 12 -4.10 -18.79 -33.37
N GLY A 13 -4.75 -17.64 -33.24
CA GLY A 13 -4.52 -16.68 -32.17
C GLY A 13 -5.67 -16.79 -31.18
N LYS A 14 -5.43 -17.31 -29.97
CA LYS A 14 -6.39 -17.21 -28.86
C LYS A 14 -6.60 -15.72 -28.58
N ARG A 15 -7.65 -15.11 -29.12
CA ARG A 15 -8.09 -13.78 -28.72
C ARG A 15 -8.50 -13.88 -27.25
N PRO A 16 -7.92 -13.09 -26.33
CA PRO A 16 -8.44 -13.02 -24.97
C PRO A 16 -9.88 -12.54 -25.03
N THR A 17 -10.80 -13.35 -24.52
CA THR A 17 -12.18 -12.95 -24.33
C THR A 17 -12.22 -11.93 -23.20
N MET A 18 -12.46 -10.67 -23.53
CA MET A 18 -12.71 -9.65 -22.52
C MET A 18 -14.07 -9.93 -21.88
N PRO A 19 -14.17 -9.95 -20.54
CA PRO A 19 -15.43 -10.13 -19.85
C PRO A 19 -16.42 -9.04 -20.29
N GLY A 20 -17.67 -9.45 -20.51
CA GLY A 20 -18.74 -8.53 -20.91
C GLY A 20 -18.99 -7.47 -19.83
N VAL A 21 -19.55 -6.32 -20.22
CA VAL A 21 -19.84 -5.23 -19.28
C VAL A 21 -20.77 -5.71 -18.15
N ASP A 22 -21.66 -6.65 -18.44
CA ASP A 22 -22.56 -7.29 -17.47
C ASP A 22 -21.82 -8.13 -16.41
N GLU A 23 -20.60 -8.60 -16.69
CA GLU A 23 -19.77 -9.31 -15.70
C GLU A 23 -19.02 -8.34 -14.78
N LEU A 24 -18.68 -7.14 -15.27
CA LEU A 24 -18.07 -6.08 -14.44
C LEU A 24 -19.05 -5.53 -13.38
N PHE A 25 -20.35 -5.57 -13.69
CA PHE A 25 -21.41 -5.11 -12.78
C PHE A 25 -22.09 -6.23 -12.00
N ARG A 26 -21.62 -7.48 -12.12
CA ARG A 26 -22.13 -8.58 -11.31
C ARG A 26 -21.72 -8.36 -9.86
N ALA A 27 -22.68 -7.95 -9.04
CA ALA A 27 -22.52 -7.96 -7.59
C ALA A 27 -22.08 -9.37 -7.15
N THR A 28 -20.94 -9.44 -6.44
CA THR A 28 -20.41 -10.70 -5.91
C THR A 28 -21.37 -11.24 -4.84
N ALA A 29 -22.36 -12.02 -5.25
CA ALA A 29 -23.05 -12.94 -4.35
C ALA A 29 -22.09 -14.09 -4.02
N PRO A 30 -21.98 -14.51 -2.75
CA PRO A 30 -21.03 -15.55 -2.36
C PRO A 30 -21.43 -16.89 -3.01
N ALA A 31 -20.55 -17.42 -3.85
CA ALA A 31 -20.64 -18.79 -4.35
C ALA A 31 -20.14 -19.76 -3.24
N PRO A 32 -20.70 -20.98 -3.14
CA PRO A 32 -20.27 -21.95 -2.14
C PRO A 32 -18.85 -22.45 -2.46
N ALA A 33 -18.07 -22.66 -1.39
CA ALA A 33 -16.65 -22.98 -1.41
C ALA A 33 -16.34 -24.25 -2.22
N ALA A 34 -15.48 -24.09 -3.23
CA ALA A 34 -14.69 -25.17 -3.78
C ALA A 34 -13.33 -25.16 -3.07
N GLU A 35 -12.98 -26.26 -2.43
CA GLU A 35 -11.69 -26.47 -1.80
C GLU A 35 -10.61 -26.72 -2.86
N GLU A 36 -9.62 -25.83 -2.93
CA GLU A 36 -8.31 -26.12 -3.51
C GLU A 36 -7.23 -25.58 -2.57
N SER A 37 -6.55 -26.53 -1.93
CA SER A 37 -5.29 -26.35 -1.22
C SER A 37 -4.14 -26.15 -2.22
N ASP A 38 -3.30 -25.11 -2.07
CA ASP A 38 -1.85 -25.27 -1.85
C ASP A 38 -1.10 -23.93 -1.63
N THR A 39 -0.29 -23.93 -0.58
CA THR A 39 0.88 -23.10 -0.18
C THR A 39 1.13 -21.71 -0.80
N GLY A 40 0.36 -20.70 -0.37
CA GLY A 40 0.86 -19.33 -0.30
C GLY A 40 1.57 -19.10 1.04
N ALA A 41 2.90 -19.00 1.05
CA ALA A 41 3.67 -18.64 2.24
C ALA A 41 3.02 -17.42 2.91
N ALA A 42 2.39 -17.65 4.07
CA ALA A 42 1.79 -16.59 4.87
C ALA A 42 2.92 -15.71 5.37
N VAL A 43 3.27 -14.69 4.58
CA VAL A 43 4.13 -13.59 5.01
C VAL A 43 3.46 -13.06 6.26
N ALA A 44 4.04 -13.37 7.42
CA ALA A 44 3.47 -13.04 8.72
C ALA A 44 3.12 -11.56 8.71
N ALA A 45 1.83 -11.27 8.60
CA ALA A 45 1.33 -9.91 8.54
C ALA A 45 1.69 -9.29 9.88
N SER A 46 2.74 -8.47 9.89
CA SER A 46 3.16 -7.68 11.06
C SER A 46 1.90 -7.10 11.69
N GLY A 47 1.57 -7.59 12.89
CA GLY A 47 0.27 -7.39 13.52
C GLY A 47 -0.15 -5.92 13.46
N ARG A 48 -1.36 -5.67 12.97
CA ARG A 48 -1.94 -4.33 13.02
C ARG A 48 -2.20 -3.98 14.48
N VAL A 49 -1.35 -3.15 15.04
CA VAL A 49 -1.60 -2.51 16.34
C VAL A 49 -2.77 -1.54 16.16
N LYS A 50 -3.81 -1.68 16.98
CA LYS A 50 -4.95 -0.76 17.00
C LYS A 50 -4.55 0.54 17.72
N HIS A 51 -4.86 1.67 17.10
CA HIS A 51 -4.71 3.00 17.70
C HIS A 51 -6.09 3.64 17.75
N ASP A 52 -6.57 3.92 18.96
CA ASP A 52 -7.92 4.44 19.19
C ASP A 52 -7.98 5.97 19.06
N GLU A 53 -6.85 6.65 19.28
CA GLU A 53 -6.73 8.10 19.16
C GLU A 53 -6.12 8.53 17.83
N LYS A 54 -6.58 9.68 17.32
CA LYS A 54 -6.10 10.26 16.06
C LYS A 54 -5.66 11.70 16.25
N MET A 55 -4.46 12.01 15.79
CA MET A 55 -3.93 13.37 15.62
C MET A 55 -3.89 13.72 14.13
N THR A 56 -4.28 14.94 13.76
CA THR A 56 -4.20 15.44 12.38
C THR A 56 -3.29 16.66 12.34
N VAL A 57 -2.40 16.73 11.36
CA VAL A 57 -1.45 17.85 11.20
C VAL A 57 -1.45 18.29 9.74
N TYR A 58 -1.40 19.60 9.51
CA TYR A 58 -1.19 20.17 8.17
C TYR A 58 0.31 20.29 7.91
N VAL A 59 0.73 19.85 6.72
CA VAL A 59 2.11 19.91 6.28
C VAL A 59 2.16 20.50 4.87
N THR A 60 3.29 21.09 4.52
CA THR A 60 3.55 21.56 3.17
C THR A 60 3.66 20.37 2.21
N ALA A 61 3.51 20.64 0.90
CA ALA A 61 3.69 19.63 -0.13
C ALA A 61 5.11 19.03 -0.12
N ALA A 62 6.13 19.85 0.16
CA ALA A 62 7.52 19.43 0.23
C ALA A 62 7.76 18.45 1.40
N GLU A 63 7.20 18.73 2.58
CA GLU A 63 7.30 17.85 3.74
C GLU A 63 6.58 16.52 3.52
N LEU A 64 5.36 16.55 2.93
CA LEU A 64 4.64 15.32 2.59
C LEU A 64 5.45 14.44 1.63
N LEU A 65 6.08 15.05 0.62
CA LEU A 65 6.91 14.33 -0.33
C LEU A 65 8.15 13.72 0.34
N ALA A 66 8.81 14.45 1.24
CA ALA A 66 9.94 13.95 2.02
C ALA A 66 9.55 12.73 2.88
N VAL A 67 8.37 12.76 3.52
CA VAL A 67 7.83 11.62 4.28
C VAL A 67 7.59 10.40 3.39
N GLU A 68 7.00 10.58 2.21
CA GLU A 68 6.77 9.46 1.28
C GLU A 68 8.07 8.86 0.75
N GLN A 69 9.06 9.69 0.41
CA GLN A 69 10.38 9.22 -0.01
C GLN A 69 11.07 8.42 1.09
N ALA A 70 11.08 8.93 2.33
CA ALA A 70 11.64 8.21 3.48
C ALA A 70 10.94 6.86 3.70
N ARG A 71 9.61 6.83 3.56
CA ARG A 71 8.81 5.62 3.71
C ARG A 71 9.14 4.56 2.65
N LEU A 72 9.31 4.97 1.39
CA LEU A 72 9.73 4.07 0.31
C LEU A 72 11.14 3.51 0.55
N LYS A 73 12.08 4.36 0.98
CA LYS A 73 13.45 3.97 1.32
C LYS A 73 13.48 2.92 2.44
N LEU A 74 12.76 3.18 3.54
CA LEU A 74 12.67 2.21 4.64
C LEU A 74 12.00 0.90 4.22
N ARG A 75 11.01 0.94 3.32
CA ARG A 75 10.41 -0.28 2.77
C ARG A 75 11.45 -1.13 2.02
N SER A 76 12.30 -0.51 1.21
CA SER A 76 13.36 -1.23 0.49
C SER A 76 14.42 -1.80 1.43
N GLU A 77 14.77 -1.09 2.50
CA GLU A 77 15.82 -1.52 3.43
C GLU A 77 15.33 -2.61 4.41
N LEU A 78 14.10 -2.49 4.91
CA LEU A 78 13.57 -3.38 5.96
C LEU A 78 12.83 -4.59 5.40
N GLY A 79 12.54 -4.64 4.09
CA GLY A 79 11.76 -5.71 3.46
C GLY A 79 10.32 -5.83 3.99
N ARG A 80 9.80 -4.79 4.63
CA ARG A 80 8.47 -4.76 5.28
C ARG A 80 7.72 -3.50 4.91
N SER A 81 6.39 -3.59 4.84
CA SER A 81 5.55 -2.41 4.61
C SER A 81 5.67 -1.41 5.76
N VAL A 82 5.94 -0.16 5.39
CA VAL A 82 5.91 0.99 6.29
C VAL A 82 4.81 1.91 5.78
N ASP A 83 3.75 2.10 6.55
CA ASP A 83 2.72 3.11 6.29
C ASP A 83 3.09 4.43 6.98
N ARG A 84 2.37 5.52 6.65
CA ARG A 84 2.61 6.85 7.21
C ARG A 84 2.46 6.87 8.72
N GLY A 85 1.42 6.22 9.24
CA GLY A 85 1.12 6.21 10.67
C GLY A 85 2.21 5.48 11.46
N ARG A 86 2.70 4.35 10.94
CA ARG A 86 3.83 3.63 11.52
C ARG A 86 5.11 4.47 11.50
N PHE A 87 5.42 5.13 10.38
CA PHE A 87 6.59 5.99 10.25
C PHE A 87 6.55 7.17 11.24
N VAL A 88 5.44 7.92 11.26
CA VAL A 88 5.27 9.09 12.13
C VAL A 88 5.32 8.70 13.61
N ARG A 89 4.68 7.59 14.01
CA ARG A 89 4.74 7.11 15.40
C ARG A 89 6.14 6.70 15.82
N ALA A 90 6.92 6.05 14.95
CA ALA A 90 8.31 5.72 15.25
C ALA A 90 9.17 6.99 15.42
N ALA A 91 9.01 7.97 14.53
CA ALA A 91 9.70 9.26 14.63
C ALA A 91 9.33 10.01 15.92
N LEU A 92 8.04 10.03 16.29
CA LEU A 92 7.57 10.62 17.54
C LEU A 92 8.14 9.90 18.76
N ALA A 93 8.22 8.58 18.76
CA ALA A 93 8.81 7.83 19.87
C ALA A 93 10.29 8.19 20.08
N VAL A 94 11.06 8.33 19.00
CA VAL A 94 12.46 8.79 19.07
C VAL A 94 12.54 10.21 19.63
N ALA A 95 11.69 11.12 19.14
CA ALA A 95 11.63 12.50 19.58
C ALA A 95 11.25 12.65 21.07
N LEU A 96 10.29 11.85 21.54
CA LEU A 96 9.86 11.84 22.94
C LEU A 96 10.93 11.26 23.86
N ALA A 97 11.58 10.16 23.47
CA ALA A 97 12.68 9.59 24.23
C ALA A 97 13.86 10.56 24.35
N ASP A 98 14.15 11.30 23.27
CA ASP A 98 15.18 12.34 23.27
C ASP A 98 14.84 13.50 24.21
N LEU A 99 13.59 13.96 24.18
CA LEU A 99 13.08 14.98 25.08
C LEU A 99 13.09 14.53 26.55
N GLU A 100 12.73 13.28 26.82
CA GLU A 100 12.78 12.71 28.17
C GLU A 100 14.21 12.63 28.70
N ALA A 101 15.16 12.24 27.85
CA ALA A 101 16.56 12.08 28.24
C ALA A 101 17.31 13.41 28.40
N ARG A 102 17.02 14.41 27.56
CA ARG A 102 17.79 15.68 27.48
C ARG A 102 17.01 16.93 27.88
N GLY A 103 15.69 16.84 28.07
CA GLY A 103 14.85 17.99 28.36
C GLY A 103 14.97 19.10 27.31
N THR A 104 15.24 20.33 27.76
CA THR A 104 15.37 21.51 26.90
C THR A 104 16.56 21.46 25.94
N ASP A 105 17.51 20.57 26.16
CA ASP A 105 18.66 20.35 25.28
C ASP A 105 18.38 19.34 24.15
N SER A 106 17.14 18.83 24.06
CA SER A 106 16.70 17.92 22.99
C SER A 106 16.61 18.60 21.63
N ASP A 107 16.69 17.81 20.57
CA ASP A 107 16.62 18.33 19.20
C ASP A 107 15.26 18.99 18.90
N VAL A 108 14.20 18.45 19.50
CA VAL A 108 12.84 19.00 19.37
C VAL A 108 12.74 20.35 20.06
N ALA A 109 13.21 20.46 21.31
CA ALA A 109 13.16 21.71 22.07
C ALA A 109 13.96 22.82 21.36
N ARG A 110 15.16 22.50 20.86
CA ARG A 110 15.99 23.44 20.11
C ARG A 110 15.29 23.94 18.83
N ARG A 111 14.73 23.04 18.02
CA ARG A 111 13.99 23.44 16.80
C ARG A 111 12.81 24.35 17.11
N LEU A 112 12.07 24.07 18.18
CA LEU A 112 10.92 24.89 18.60
C LEU A 112 11.34 26.26 19.13
N SER A 113 12.58 26.41 19.63
CA SER A 113 13.12 27.71 20.04
C SER A 113 13.64 28.56 18.89
N GLU A 114 14.00 27.92 17.77
CA GLU A 114 14.51 28.54 16.54
C GLU A 114 13.40 28.89 15.53
N SER A 115 12.16 28.43 15.80
CA SER A 115 10.97 28.63 14.94
C SER A 115 10.13 29.81 15.38
#